data_AF-A0A673JA60-F1
#
_entry.id   AF-A0A673JA60-F1
#
_cell.length_a   1.000
_cell.length_b   1.000
_cell.length_c   1.000
_cell.angle_alpha   90.00
_cell.angle_beta   90.00
_cell.angle_gamma   90.00
#
_symmetry.space_group_name_H-M   'P 1'
#
loop_
_entity.id
_entity.type
_entity.pdbx_description
1 polymer ?
#
loop_
_entity_poly.entity_id
_entity_poly.type
_entity_poly.pdbx_seq_one_letter_code
_entity_poly.pdbx_strand_id
1 'polypeptide(L)'
;QVTDRPTFHLHCHCGLSVVTYEQLKAMLANHSVQLFDVRNPDEFQAGRIPDSVNIPLGQLEESLKLPPLQFQQQFGVKAPKKEDDDIVFHCRSGKRSLTALEIAHRLGFSKARHYAGGYIDWEEREKK
;
A
#
# COMPACT_ATOMS: atom_id res chain seq x y z
N GLN A 1 44.96 -13.96 13.18
CA GLN A 1 44.53 -13.08 12.07
C GLN A 1 43.39 -13.83 11.36
N VAL A 2 42.19 -13.86 11.97
CA VAL A 2 40.99 -13.09 11.58
C VAL A 2 40.75 -13.08 10.08
N THR A 3 39.81 -13.90 9.61
CA THR A 3 38.63 -13.42 8.86
C THR A 3 37.58 -14.52 8.92
N ASP A 4 36.73 -14.40 9.93
CA ASP A 4 35.47 -15.13 10.05
C ASP A 4 34.63 -14.79 8.81
N ARG A 5 34.13 -15.84 8.13
CA ARG A 5 33.33 -15.71 6.91
C ARG A 5 32.03 -14.99 7.26
N PRO A 6 31.55 -14.04 6.44
CA PRO A 6 30.28 -13.39 6.72
C PRO A 6 29.18 -14.44 6.73
N THR A 7 28.57 -14.63 7.90
CA THR A 7 27.28 -15.28 8.06
C THR A 7 26.32 -14.51 7.16
N PHE A 8 26.06 -15.03 5.97
CA PHE A 8 24.89 -14.64 5.19
C PHE A 8 23.69 -15.07 6.02
N HIS A 9 23.27 -14.16 6.90
CA HIS A 9 22.00 -14.23 7.57
C HIS A 9 20.97 -14.15 6.45
N LEU A 10 20.56 -15.32 5.96
CA LEU A 10 19.37 -15.48 5.17
C LEU A 10 18.20 -15.17 6.12
N HIS A 11 18.02 -13.89 6.44
CA HIS A 11 16.75 -13.37 6.91
C HIS A 11 15.81 -13.51 5.73
N CYS A 12 15.25 -14.71 5.60
CA CYS A 12 13.97 -14.91 4.98
C CYS A 12 12.95 -14.18 5.88
N HIS A 13 12.98 -12.85 5.87
CA HIS A 13 11.79 -12.09 6.18
C HIS A 13 10.84 -12.41 5.03
N CYS A 14 10.09 -13.50 5.21
CA CYS A 14 8.79 -13.68 4.59
C CYS A 14 7.90 -12.56 5.18
N GLY A 15 8.21 -11.32 4.79
CA GLY A 15 7.47 -10.12 5.14
C GLY A 15 6.21 -10.15 4.31
N LEU A 16 5.27 -10.99 4.71
CA LEU A 16 3.89 -10.87 4.26
C LEU A 16 3.40 -9.56 4.86
N SER A 17 3.65 -8.45 4.14
CA SER A 17 3.16 -7.11 4.45
C SER A 17 1.66 -7.04 4.18
N VAL A 18 0.90 -7.97 4.75
CA VAL A 18 -0.53 -8.14 4.54
C VAL A 18 -1.28 -7.49 5.71
N VAL A 19 -2.20 -6.59 5.40
CA VAL A 19 -3.12 -5.99 6.38
C VAL A 19 -4.43 -6.77 6.35
N THR A 20 -5.06 -6.97 7.52
CA THR A 20 -6.43 -7.54 7.62
C THR A 20 -7.47 -6.43 7.69
N TYR A 21 -8.75 -6.75 7.43
CA TYR A 21 -9.85 -5.77 7.51
C TYR A 21 -9.89 -5.04 8.86
N GLU A 22 -9.77 -5.77 9.96
CA GLU A 22 -9.82 -5.20 11.32
C GLU A 22 -8.66 -4.23 11.58
N GLN A 23 -7.45 -4.58 11.15
CA GLN A 23 -6.28 -3.71 11.23
C GLN A 23 -6.48 -2.46 10.37
N LEU A 24 -6.94 -2.63 9.13
CA LEU A 24 -7.18 -1.50 8.24
C LEU A 24 -8.26 -0.56 8.81
N LYS A 25 -9.36 -1.10 9.34
CA LYS A 25 -10.43 -0.33 9.96
C LYS A 25 -9.97 0.44 11.20
N ALA A 26 -9.17 -0.18 12.07
CA ALA A 26 -8.58 0.50 13.22
C ALA A 26 -7.64 1.63 12.80
N MET A 27 -6.85 1.41 11.75
CA MET A 27 -5.94 2.42 11.22
C MET A 27 -6.67 3.61 10.56
N LEU A 28 -7.72 3.32 9.81
CA LEU A 28 -8.60 4.33 9.20
C LEU A 28 -9.31 5.15 10.27
N ALA A 29 -9.80 4.51 11.34
CA ALA A 29 -10.42 5.21 12.48
C ALA A 29 -9.44 6.18 13.18
N ASN A 30 -8.15 5.85 13.19
CA ASN A 30 -7.10 6.70 13.75
C ASN A 30 -6.53 7.71 12.74
N HIS A 31 -7.03 7.77 11.49
CA HIS A 31 -6.50 8.59 10.40
C HIS A 31 -4.97 8.52 10.26
N SER A 32 -4.40 7.37 10.60
CA SER A 32 -2.96 7.14 10.67
C SER A 32 -2.51 6.19 9.56
N VAL A 33 -3.27 6.12 8.46
CA VAL A 33 -3.00 5.24 7.31
C VAL A 33 -3.30 5.96 6.01
N GLN A 34 -2.36 5.83 5.07
CA GLN A 34 -2.54 6.19 3.68
C GLN A 34 -2.96 4.96 2.90
N LEU A 35 -4.25 4.91 2.56
CA LEU A 35 -4.80 3.82 1.79
C LEU A 35 -4.80 4.18 0.29
N PHE A 36 -4.10 3.39 -0.51
CA PHE A 36 -3.98 3.59 -1.95
C PHE A 36 -4.76 2.52 -2.72
N ASP A 37 -5.72 2.97 -3.52
CA ASP A 37 -6.57 2.14 -4.35
C ASP A 37 -5.97 2.02 -5.76
N VAL A 38 -5.51 0.82 -6.13
CA VAL A 38 -4.88 0.57 -7.44
C VAL A 38 -5.85 0.09 -8.53
N ARG A 39 -7.16 0.23 -8.29
CA ARG A 39 -8.20 0.00 -9.30
C ARG A 39 -8.29 1.15 -10.28
N ASN A 40 -9.13 0.96 -11.30
CA ASN A 40 -9.44 2.01 -12.25
C ASN A 40 -10.27 3.14 -11.56
N PRO A 41 -10.11 4.40 -11.99
CA PRO A 41 -10.86 5.51 -11.44
C PRO A 41 -12.37 5.36 -11.60
N ASP A 42 -12.83 4.73 -12.68
CA ASP A 42 -14.25 4.44 -12.90
C ASP A 42 -14.85 3.54 -11.79
N GLU A 43 -14.10 2.50 -11.38
CA GLU A 43 -14.51 1.61 -10.27
C GLU A 43 -14.46 2.34 -8.93
N PHE A 44 -13.47 3.22 -8.75
CA PHE A 44 -13.32 4.02 -7.53
C PHE A 44 -14.45 5.03 -7.35
N GLN A 45 -14.95 5.63 -8.44
CA GLN A 45 -16.10 6.53 -8.41
C GLN A 45 -17.41 5.80 -8.08
N ALA A 46 -17.55 4.54 -8.52
CA ALA A 46 -18.71 3.72 -8.22
C ALA A 46 -18.76 3.27 -6.74
N GLY A 47 -17.61 3.08 -6.10
CA GLY A 47 -17.52 2.68 -4.70
C GLY A 47 -16.08 2.63 -4.20
N ARG A 48 -15.81 3.27 -3.05
CA ARG A 48 -14.47 3.40 -2.47
C ARG A 48 -14.47 3.25 -0.96
N ILE A 49 -13.29 2.93 -0.44
CA ILE A 49 -13.04 2.93 0.99
C ILE A 49 -12.85 4.40 1.42
N PRO A 50 -13.42 4.84 2.56
CA PRO A 50 -13.14 6.18 3.09
C PRO A 50 -11.63 6.36 3.32
N ASP A 51 -11.13 7.60 3.20
CA ASP A 51 -9.69 7.94 3.25
C ASP A 51 -8.81 7.27 2.17
N SER A 52 -9.37 6.51 1.22
CA SER A 52 -8.58 5.93 0.12
C SER A 52 -8.35 6.88 -1.05
N VAL A 53 -7.14 6.80 -1.61
CA VAL A 53 -6.63 7.60 -2.72
C VAL A 53 -6.48 6.70 -3.93
N ASN A 54 -7.14 7.04 -5.05
CA ASN A 54 -7.00 6.24 -6.25
C ASN A 54 -5.67 6.53 -6.98
N ILE A 55 -4.84 5.50 -7.09
CA ILE A 55 -3.61 5.52 -7.87
C ILE A 55 -3.57 4.23 -8.71
N PRO A 56 -4.04 4.27 -9.97
CA PRO A 56 -4.07 3.11 -10.83
C PRO A 56 -2.70 2.44 -10.91
N LEU A 57 -2.65 1.09 -10.92
CA LEU A 57 -1.39 0.34 -10.92
C LEU A 57 -0.39 0.82 -11.99
N GLY A 58 -0.88 1.18 -13.18
CA GLY A 58 -0.04 1.69 -14.28
C GLY A 58 0.63 3.04 -14.00
N GLN A 59 0.00 3.89 -13.17
CA GLN A 59 0.56 5.19 -12.78
C GLN A 59 1.27 5.14 -11.43
N LEU A 60 1.10 4.07 -10.65
CA LEU A 60 1.66 3.95 -9.30
C LEU A 60 3.18 4.10 -9.29
N GLU A 61 3.88 3.44 -10.20
CA GLU A 61 5.35 3.49 -10.23
C GLU A 61 5.85 4.91 -10.48
N GLU A 62 5.29 5.60 -11.47
CA GLU A 62 5.64 7.00 -11.77
C GLU A 62 5.24 7.90 -10.60
N SER A 63 4.04 7.73 -10.05
CA SER A 63 3.52 8.51 -8.93
C SER A 63 4.43 8.45 -7.71
N LEU A 64 4.92 7.25 -7.36
CA LEU A 64 5.85 7.07 -6.24
C LEU A 64 7.26 7.61 -6.52
N LYS A 65 7.63 7.78 -7.79
CA LYS A 65 8.90 8.44 -8.20
C LYS A 65 8.79 9.96 -8.25
N LEU A 66 7.57 10.52 -8.28
CA LEU A 66 7.37 11.96 -8.33
C LEU A 66 7.87 12.65 -7.05
N PRO A 67 8.30 13.93 -7.17
CA PRO A 67 8.64 14.72 -6.00
C PRO A 67 7.41 14.90 -5.09
N PRO A 68 7.62 14.97 -3.76
CA PRO A 68 6.53 14.99 -2.78
C PRO A 68 5.54 16.14 -2.98
N LEU A 69 6.03 17.26 -3.52
CA LEU A 69 5.23 18.44 -3.84
C LEU A 69 4.24 18.16 -4.98
N GLN A 70 4.66 17.46 -6.03
CA GLN A 70 3.79 17.11 -7.15
C GLN A 70 2.81 16.00 -6.81
N PHE A 71 3.24 15.02 -6.01
CA PHE A 71 2.34 13.98 -5.51
C PHE A 71 1.18 14.58 -4.73
N GLN A 72 1.48 15.52 -3.83
CA GLN A 72 0.44 16.22 -3.07
C GLN A 72 -0.48 17.05 -3.95
N GLN A 73 0.03 17.69 -5.00
CA GLN A 73 -0.80 18.43 -5.95
C GLN A 73 -1.70 17.54 -6.80
N GLN A 74 -1.23 16.35 -7.21
CA GLN A 74 -2.01 15.43 -8.02
C GLN A 74 -3.06 14.66 -7.22
N PHE A 75 -2.69 14.13 -6.06
CA PHE A 75 -3.55 13.23 -5.28
C PHE A 75 -4.23 13.90 -4.08
N GLY A 76 -3.85 15.14 -3.75
CA GLY A 76 -4.39 15.87 -2.60
C GLY A 76 -3.93 15.35 -1.25
N VAL A 77 -3.03 14.36 -1.21
CA VAL A 77 -2.52 13.76 0.03
C VAL A 77 -1.02 13.95 0.17
N LYS A 78 -0.54 13.93 1.42
CA LYS A 78 0.89 14.03 1.70
C LYS A 78 1.61 12.86 1.04
N ALA A 79 2.71 13.14 0.34
CA ALA A 79 3.51 12.10 -0.28
C ALA A 79 4.04 11.10 0.76
N PRO A 80 3.88 9.79 0.51
CA PRO A 80 4.41 8.77 1.40
C PRO A 80 5.94 8.86 1.44
N LYS A 81 6.52 8.73 2.63
CA LYS A 81 7.97 8.60 2.79
C LYS A 81 8.37 7.13 2.83
N LYS A 82 9.62 6.85 2.47
CA LYS A 82 10.17 5.49 2.49
C LYS A 82 10.17 4.85 3.88
N GLU A 83 10.19 5.69 4.92
CA GLU A 83 10.21 5.30 6.33
C GLU A 83 8.82 5.15 6.95
N ASP A 84 7.77 5.63 6.27
CA ASP A 84 6.39 5.58 6.72
C ASP A 84 5.88 4.11 6.63
N ASP A 85 5.30 3.60 7.72
CA ASP A 85 4.65 2.28 7.75
C ASP A 85 3.15 2.34 7.53
N ASP A 86 2.58 3.53 7.49
CA ASP A 86 1.17 3.83 7.27
C ASP A 86 0.71 3.64 5.81
N ILE A 87 1.56 3.13 4.93
CA ILE A 87 1.24 2.93 3.51
C ILE A 87 0.56 1.57 3.30
N VAL A 88 -0.68 1.59 2.81
CA VAL A 88 -1.43 0.37 2.51
C VAL A 88 -1.99 0.42 1.10
N PHE A 89 -1.70 -0.59 0.28
CA PHE A 89 -2.27 -0.76 -1.06
C PHE A 89 -3.43 -1.73 -1.07
N HIS A 90 -4.51 -1.41 -1.77
CA HIS A 90 -5.60 -2.36 -1.99
C HIS A 90 -6.07 -2.32 -3.43
N CYS A 91 -6.69 -3.42 -3.87
CA CYS A 91 -7.36 -3.49 -5.16
C CYS A 91 -8.73 -4.16 -5.01
N ARG A 92 -9.33 -4.64 -6.10
CA ARG A 92 -10.61 -5.35 -6.03
C ARG A 92 -10.53 -6.70 -5.30
N SER A 93 -9.46 -7.47 -5.51
CA SER A 93 -9.36 -8.88 -5.07
C SER A 93 -7.96 -9.29 -4.58
N GLY A 94 -7.14 -8.34 -4.12
CA GLY A 94 -5.78 -8.60 -3.61
C GLY A 94 -4.65 -8.75 -4.65
N LYS A 95 -4.93 -9.17 -5.90
CA LYS A 95 -3.89 -9.47 -6.92
C LYS A 95 -3.07 -8.25 -7.37
N ARG A 96 -3.72 -7.17 -7.80
CA ARG A 96 -3.04 -5.96 -8.30
C ARG A 96 -2.30 -5.22 -7.19
N SER A 97 -2.85 -5.26 -5.97
CA SER A 97 -2.25 -4.66 -4.78
C SER A 97 -0.96 -5.36 -4.35
N LEU A 98 -0.81 -6.66 -4.64
CA LEU A 98 0.45 -7.36 -4.42
C LEU A 98 1.54 -6.81 -5.36
N THR A 99 1.23 -6.67 -6.66
CA THR A 99 2.17 -6.05 -7.61
C THR A 99 2.51 -4.62 -7.22
N ALA A 100 1.52 -3.85 -6.78
CA ALA A 100 1.72 -2.49 -6.26
C ALA A 100 2.71 -2.45 -5.08
N LEU A 101 2.55 -3.38 -4.14
CA LEU A 101 3.44 -3.55 -3.01
C LEU A 101 4.86 -3.87 -3.45
N GLU A 102 5.04 -4.81 -4.39
CA GLU A 102 6.36 -5.17 -4.91
C GLU A 102 7.05 -3.97 -5.58
N ILE A 103 6.30 -3.17 -6.36
CA ILE A 103 6.82 -1.93 -6.96
C ILE A 103 7.26 -0.96 -5.86
N ALA A 104 6.42 -0.73 -4.85
CA ALA A 104 6.74 0.16 -3.74
C ALA A 104 8.00 -0.30 -2.99
N HIS A 105 8.11 -1.60 -2.69
CA HIS A 105 9.29 -2.19 -2.05
C HIS A 105 10.56 -1.96 -2.89
N ARG A 106 10.48 -2.13 -4.22
CA ARG A 106 11.60 -1.84 -5.14
C ARG A 106 12.03 -0.38 -5.14
N LEU A 107 11.10 0.54 -4.91
CA LEU A 107 11.37 1.97 -4.78
C LEU A 107 11.94 2.37 -3.40
N GLY A 108 12.01 1.41 -2.47
CA GLY A 108 12.55 1.58 -1.12
C GLY A 108 11.50 1.75 -0.03
N PHE A 109 10.21 1.56 -0.33
CA PHE A 109 9.13 1.56 0.66
C PHE A 109 9.01 0.18 1.33
N SER A 110 10.03 -0.23 2.08
CA SER A 110 10.10 -1.56 2.69
C SER A 110 8.99 -1.83 3.72
N LYS A 111 8.41 -0.77 4.28
CA LYS A 111 7.32 -0.85 5.27
C LYS A 111 5.92 -0.76 4.66
N ALA A 112 5.83 -0.58 3.34
CA ALA A 112 4.53 -0.60 2.68
C ALA A 112 3.85 -1.96 2.89
N ARG A 113 2.53 -1.93 2.96
CA ARG A 113 1.68 -3.09 3.17
C ARG A 113 0.58 -3.13 2.11
N HIS A 114 -0.09 -4.26 2.00
CA HIS A 114 -1.22 -4.43 1.10
C HIS A 114 -2.37 -5.15 1.80
N TYR A 115 -3.60 -4.79 1.44
CA TYR A 115 -4.79 -5.46 1.92
C TYR A 115 -5.16 -6.58 0.95
N ALA A 116 -4.97 -7.83 1.40
CA ALA A 116 -5.21 -9.01 0.58
C ALA A 116 -6.70 -9.27 0.30
N GLY A 117 -7.59 -8.89 1.22
CA GLY A 117 -9.04 -9.03 1.04
C GLY A 117 -9.60 -8.18 -0.11
N GLY A 118 -8.96 -7.03 -0.37
CA GLY A 118 -9.39 -6.09 -1.39
C GLY A 118 -10.76 -5.48 -1.12
N TYR A 119 -11.26 -4.71 -2.07
CA TYR A 119 -12.52 -3.99 -1.95
C TYR A 119 -13.73 -4.91 -1.77
N ILE A 120 -13.71 -6.12 -2.32
CA ILE A 120 -14.81 -7.09 -2.16
C ILE A 120 -14.98 -7.49 -0.68
N ASP A 121 -13.89 -7.84 0.01
CA ASP A 121 -13.93 -8.19 1.44
C ASP A 121 -14.37 -6.99 2.28
N TRP A 122 -13.90 -5.78 1.95
CA TRP A 122 -14.34 -4.55 2.62
C TRP A 122 -15.84 -4.31 2.46
N GLU A 123 -16.36 -4.37 1.23
CA GLU A 123 -17.78 -4.14 0.94
C GLU A 123 -18.67 -5.18 1.61
N GLU A 124 -18.26 -6.45 1.62
CA GLU A 124 -19.00 -7.53 2.30
C GLU A 124 -19.08 -7.29 3.80
N ARG A 125 -17.99 -6.80 4.42
CA ARG A 125 -17.92 -6.50 5.85
C ARG A 125 -18.71 -5.26 6.24
N GLU A 126 -18.74 -4.23 5.40
CA GLU A 126 -19.51 -3.00 5.66
C GLU A 126 -21.01 -3.16 5.38
N LYS A 127 -21.41 -4.11 4.52
CA LYS A 127 -22.82 -4.45 4.28
C LYS A 127 -23.46 -5.29 5.39
N LYS A 128 -22.67 -5.76 6.35
CA LYS A 128 -23.08 -6.69 7.42
C LYS A 128 -23.30 -5.97 8.73
#